data_AF-A0A6B3II15-F1
#
_entry.id   AF-A0A6B3II15-F1
#
_cell.length_a   1.000
_cell.length_b   1.000
_cell.length_c   1.000
_cell.angle_alpha   90.00
_cell.angle_beta   90.00
_cell.angle_gamma   90.00
#
_symmetry.space_group_name_H-M   'P 1'
#
loop_
_entity.id
_entity.type
_entity.pdbx_description
1 polymer ?
#
loop_
_entity_poly.entity_id
_entity_poly.type
_entity_poly.pdbx_seq_one_letter_code
_entity_poly.pdbx_strand_id
1 'polypeptide(L)' 'MNHPPRPETLLRPRVPSPLQEVRDDRFARRGVTLLLKRDDLIHPDLPGNKWRKLALNLEAAAGRALLTFGGAYSNHLRAT' A
#
# COMPACT_ATOMS: atom_id res chain seq x y z
N MET A 1 17.08 -0.36 25.59
CA MET A 1 17.39 0.71 24.61
C MET A 1 16.58 0.45 23.35
N ASN A 2 15.39 1.06 23.24
CA ASN A 2 14.56 0.94 22.04
C ASN A 2 15.01 2.01 21.06
N HIS A 3 15.84 1.63 20.09
CA HIS A 3 16.10 2.51 18.96
C HIS A 3 14.81 2.60 18.13
N PRO A 4 14.33 3.80 17.77
CA PRO A 4 13.23 3.90 16.82
C PRO A 4 13.63 3.17 15.53
N PRO A 5 12.73 2.41 14.89
CA PRO A 5 13.05 1.73 13.64
C PRO A 5 13.55 2.77 12.64
N ARG A 6 14.72 2.52 12.03
CA ARG A 6 15.26 3.43 11.01
C ARG A 6 14.21 3.60 9.90
N PRO A 7 13.92 4.82 9.43
CA PRO A 7 12.84 5.11 8.48
C PRO A 7 12.92 4.28 7.20
N GLU A 8 14.13 3.97 6.76
CA GLU A 8 14.44 3.06 5.65
C GLU A 8 13.95 1.61 5.82
N THR A 9 13.63 1.19 7.05
CA THR A 9 12.95 -0.09 7.35
C THR A 9 11.42 0.03 7.26
N LEU A 10 10.89 1.24 7.49
CA LEU A 10 9.46 1.60 7.41
C LEU A 10 9.02 1.92 5.97
N LEU A 11 9.89 1.72 4.98
CA LEU A 11 9.68 2.08 3.59
C LEU A 11 9.90 0.87 2.67
N ARG A 12 9.91 -0.36 3.20
CA ARG A 12 10.09 -1.56 2.38
C ARG A 12 8.79 -2.36 2.33
N PRO A 13 8.11 -2.40 1.17
CA PRO A 13 6.87 -3.14 1.04
C PRO A 13 7.17 -4.64 1.00
N ARG A 14 6.26 -5.42 1.57
CA ARG A 14 6.26 -6.88 1.48
C ARG A 14 5.61 -7.28 0.15
N VAL A 15 6.44 -7.58 -0.83
CA VAL A 15 6.01 -7.99 -2.18
C VAL A 15 6.53 -9.41 -2.52
N PRO A 16 5.79 -10.21 -3.32
CA PRO A 16 4.49 -9.89 -3.90
C PRO A 16 3.36 -9.94 -2.85
N SER A 17 2.33 -9.11 -3.03
CA SER A 17 1.11 -9.20 -2.23
C SER A 17 0.42 -10.56 -2.42
N PRO A 18 -0.27 -11.10 -1.41
CA PRO A 18 -0.97 -12.36 -1.56
C PRO A 18 -2.14 -12.23 -2.55
N LEU A 19 -2.37 -13.31 -3.31
CA LEU A 19 -3.57 -13.46 -4.13
C LEU A 19 -4.53 -14.36 -3.36
N GLN A 20 -5.74 -13.88 -3.12
CA GLN A 20 -6.76 -14.58 -2.33
C GLN A 20 -7.97 -14.84 -3.19
N GLU A 21 -8.43 -16.08 -3.24
CA GLU A 21 -9.73 -16.39 -3.85
C GLU A 21 -10.86 -15.87 -2.97
N VAL A 22 -11.82 -15.20 -3.59
CA VAL A 22 -13.04 -14.74 -2.94
C VAL A 22 -14.15 -15.72 -3.31
N ARG A 23 -14.51 -16.57 -2.35
CA ARG A 23 -15.60 -17.53 -2.51
C ARG A 23 -16.94 -16.82 -2.36
N ASP A 24 -17.68 -16.77 -3.45
CA ASP A 24 -18.99 -16.11 -3.48
C ASP A 24 -19.88 -16.77 -4.55
N ASP A 25 -21.03 -17.24 -4.09
CA ASP A 25 -21.99 -18.03 -4.90
C ASP A 25 -22.49 -17.28 -6.13
N ARG A 26 -22.47 -15.94 -6.11
CA ARG A 26 -22.92 -15.11 -7.23
C ARG A 26 -22.00 -15.23 -8.44
N PHE A 27 -20.70 -15.45 -8.19
CA PHE A 27 -19.70 -15.70 -9.23
C PHE A 27 -19.64 -17.19 -9.58
N ALA A 28 -19.70 -18.07 -8.57
CA ALA A 28 -19.67 -19.52 -8.78
C ALA A 28 -20.81 -20.00 -9.70
N ARG A 29 -22.04 -19.51 -9.50
CA ARG A 29 -23.19 -19.84 -10.39
C ARG A 29 -23.04 -19.38 -11.84
N ARG A 30 -22.05 -18.52 -12.12
CA ARG A 30 -21.72 -18.03 -13.47
C ARG A 30 -20.44 -18.66 -14.02
N GLY A 31 -19.84 -19.62 -13.30
CA GLY A 31 -18.55 -20.22 -13.66
C GLY A 31 -17.38 -19.23 -13.59
N VAL A 32 -17.50 -18.16 -12.79
CA VAL A 32 -16.48 -17.12 -12.64
C VAL A 32 -15.73 -17.31 -11.33
N THR A 33 -14.39 -17.33 -11.41
CA THR A 33 -13.51 -17.31 -10.23
C THR A 33 -13.05 -15.89 -9.95
N LEU A 34 -13.37 -15.37 -8.76
CA LEU A 34 -12.91 -14.05 -8.31
C LEU A 34 -11.63 -14.19 -7.48
N LEU A 35 -10.56 -13.52 -7.93
CA LEU A 35 -9.28 -13.45 -7.24
C LEU A 35 -9.00 -12.00 -6.82
N LEU A 36 -8.63 -11.80 -5.56
CA LEU A 36 -8.29 -10.52 -4.96
C LEU A 36 -6.78 -10.44 -4.70
N LYS A 37 -6.10 -9.51 -5.35
CA LYS A 37 -4.71 -9.16 -5.07
C LYS A 37 -4.67 -8.19 -3.88
N ARG A 38 -4.19 -8.65 -2.74
CA ARG A 38 -4.19 -7.92 -1.45
C ARG A 38 -3.05 -6.91 -1.34
N ASP A 39 -3.00 -5.95 -2.26
CA ASP A 39 -1.99 -4.89 -2.22
C ASP A 39 -2.10 -4.03 -0.95
N ASP A 40 -3.26 -4.00 -0.29
CA ASP A 40 -3.45 -3.37 1.02
C ASP A 40 -2.55 -3.96 2.13
N LEU A 41 -2.11 -5.21 2.00
CA LEU A 41 -1.30 -5.90 3.01
C LEU A 41 0.22 -5.75 2.82
N ILE A 42 0.67 -5.00 1.80
CA ILE A 42 2.11 -4.89 1.52
C ILE A 42 2.85 -3.99 2.52
N HIS A 43 2.13 -3.15 3.28
CA HIS A 43 2.75 -2.26 4.24
C HIS A 43 1.84 -2.06 5.46
N PRO A 44 2.37 -2.15 6.70
CA PRO A 44 1.57 -2.09 7.93
C PRO A 44 0.82 -0.75 8.09
N ASP A 45 1.46 0.36 7.73
CA ASP A 45 0.95 1.71 8.02
C ASP A 45 0.53 2.50 6.76
N LEU A 46 0.84 2.00 5.56
CA LEU A 46 0.67 2.73 4.30
C LEU A 46 -0.18 1.90 3.34
N PRO A 47 -1.35 2.39 2.88
CA PRO A 47 -2.17 1.65 1.93
C PRO A 47 -1.39 1.35 0.65
N GLY A 48 -1.25 0.08 0.29
CA GLY A 48 -0.21 -0.35 -0.66
C GLY A 48 -0.25 0.21 -2.08
N ASN A 49 -1.42 0.61 -2.60
CA ASN A 49 -1.47 1.31 -3.90
C ASN A 49 -0.72 2.66 -3.86
N LYS A 50 -0.75 3.33 -2.71
CA LYS A 50 -0.08 4.62 -2.53
C LYS A 50 1.42 4.43 -2.37
N TRP A 51 1.82 3.39 -1.64
CA TRP A 51 3.21 3.03 -1.52
C TRP A 51 3.89 2.83 -2.90
N ARG A 52 3.28 2.02 -3.79
CA ARG A 52 3.82 1.79 -5.15
C ARG A 52 4.04 3.10 -5.93
N LYS A 53 3.16 4.08 -5.74
CA LYS A 53 3.23 5.37 -6.45
C LYS A 53 4.19 6.36 -5.78
N LEU A 54 4.28 6.32 -4.45
CA LEU A 54 5.05 7.28 -3.67
C LEU A 54 6.53 6.92 -3.59
N ALA A 55 6.88 5.62 -3.56
CA ALA A 55 8.26 5.16 -3.42
C ALA A 55 9.24 5.85 -4.40
N LEU A 56 8.90 5.89 -5.69
CA LEU A 56 9.73 6.54 -6.72
C LEU A 56 9.84 8.06 -6.51
N ASN A 57 8.78 8.69 -6.01
CA ASN A 57 8.79 10.13 -5.72
C ASN A 57 9.61 10.44 -4.45
N LEU A 58 9.62 9.56 -3.44
CA LEU A 58 10.45 9.71 -2.24
C LEU A 58 11.95 9.54 -2.59
N GLU A 59 12.27 8.54 -3.41
CA GLU A 59 13.62 8.35 -3.93
C GLU A 59 14.08 9.58 -4.71
N ALA A 60 13.26 10.09 -5.62
CA ALA A 60 13.57 11.29 -6.40
C ALA A 60 13.68 12.57 -5.54
N ALA A 61 12.92 12.66 -4.44
CA ALA A 61 12.97 13.81 -3.54
C ALA A 61 14.28 13.88 -2.73
N ALA A 62 15.00 12.77 -2.56
CA ALA A 62 16.31 12.72 -1.89
C ALA A 62 16.35 13.46 -0.54
N GLY A 63 15.31 13.31 0.27
CA GLY A 63 15.18 13.95 1.59
C GLY A 63 14.70 15.40 1.60
N ARG A 64 14.31 15.96 0.45
CA ARG A 64 13.68 17.29 0.37
C ARG A 64 12.25 17.25 0.91
N ALA A 65 11.79 18.38 1.43
CA ALA A 65 10.41 18.54 1.90
C ALA A 65 9.41 18.28 0.76
N LEU A 66 8.37 17.51 1.07
CA LEU A 66 7.31 17.13 0.14
C LEU A 66 6.05 17.93 0.44
N LEU A 67 5.42 18.43 -0.63
CA LEU A 67 4.10 19.04 -0.56
C LEU A 67 3.12 18.12 -1.29
N THR A 68 2.04 17.75 -0.59
CA THR A 68 0.95 16.94 -1.16
C THR A 68 -0.40 17.57 -0.82
N PHE A 69 -1.43 17.22 -1.59
CA PHE A 69 -2.77 17.75 -1.46
C PHE A 69 -3.80 16.62 -1.36
N GLY A 70 -4.90 16.87 -0.65
CA GLY A 70 -5.99 15.91 -0.54
C GLY A 70 -7.20 16.45 0.24
N GLY A 71 -8.34 15.76 0.12
CA GLY A 71 -9.54 16.06 0.90
C GLY A 71 -9.50 15.48 2.33
N ALA A 72 -10.53 15.77 3.13
CA ALA A 72 -10.60 15.48 4.57
C ALA A 72 -10.39 13.99 4.96
N TYR A 73 -10.69 13.04 4.07
CA TYR A 73 -10.51 11.59 4.30
C TYR A 73 -9.46 10.99 3.36
N SER A 74 -8.50 11.80 2.89
CA SER A 74 -7.51 11.34 1.93
C SER A 74 -6.52 10.38 2.58
N ASN A 75 -6.61 9.11 2.21
CA ASN A 75 -5.55 8.12 2.44
C ASN A 75 -4.20 8.57 1.86
N HIS A 76 -4.16 9.58 0.97
CA HIS A 76 -2.91 10.15 0.45
C HIS A 76 -2.18 10.99 1.48
N LEU A 77 -2.90 11.88 2.16
CA LEU A 77 -2.32 12.77 3.17
C LEU A 77 -1.83 11.98 4.38
N ARG A 78 -2.48 10.86 4.73
CA ARG A 78 -1.98 9.96 5.78
C ARG A 78 -0.69 9.24 5.39
N ALA A 79 -0.45 9.05 4.10
CA ALA A 79 0.62 8.19 3.59
C ALA A 79 1.88 8.94 3.14
N THR A 80 1.88 10.28 3.21
CA THR A 80 2.97 11.17 2.77
C THR A 80 3.28 12.11 3.91
#